data_AF-A0A932GC11-F1
#
_entry.id   AF-A0A932GC11-F1
#
_cell.length_a   1.000
_cell.length_b   1.000
_cell.length_c   1.000
_cell.angle_alpha   90.00
_cell.angle_beta   90.00
_cell.angle_gamma   90.00
#
_symmetry.space_group_name_H-M   'P 1'
#
loop_
_entity.id
_entity.type
_entity.pdbx_description
1 polymer ?
#
loop_
_entity_poly.entity_id
_entity_poly.type
_entity_poly.pdbx_seq_one_letter_code
_entity_poly.pdbx_strand_id
1 'polypeptide(L)'
;MPLHYDEDLVEAVVFLCASGRRRGVPPLQIARFQREREKLYAILDPDERNAAFFKLHLGWFREWGLEQLLTERLAEFPLLAEHLTLLALRKARSKIEEGAELYVNRSHRNESAVPLTELALAHNGRSPGDATETTARNGIVAVLPERFARDEDLARFLRHELTHLQDMVAPAFGYSPELRLAGHTATQERLTRERYRLLWDITIDGRLTHAGHATQAPREQHEANFDRAYGFWPEAQRREVFEELWTAREPHHARLLALASDPRDLQHAHRPLPGAPCPLCGFATFAWADVSAIRPPILAVIQAEFPHWAFEQGACARCVEAYEASRKFAFPPTIFA
;
A
#
# COMPACT_ATOMS: atom_id res chain seq x y z
N MET A 1 -14.98 -15.97 1.03
CA MET A 1 -14.96 -14.54 1.41
C MET A 1 -16.08 -13.78 0.68
N PRO A 2 -16.93 -13.01 1.38
CA PRO A 2 -17.93 -12.12 0.79
C PRO A 2 -17.30 -10.92 0.05
N LEU A 3 -17.97 -10.47 -1.02
CA LEU A 3 -17.64 -9.25 -1.76
C LEU A 3 -18.63 -8.14 -1.45
N HIS A 4 -18.09 -6.98 -1.11
CA HIS A 4 -18.85 -5.78 -0.81
C HIS A 4 -18.57 -4.71 -1.85
N TYR A 5 -19.59 -3.94 -2.22
CA TYR A 5 -19.48 -2.87 -3.18
C TYR A 5 -19.93 -1.57 -2.57
N ASP A 6 -19.10 -0.55 -2.74
CA ASP A 6 -19.46 0.84 -2.51
C ASP A 6 -20.56 1.27 -3.49
N GLU A 7 -21.55 2.00 -2.99
CA GLU A 7 -22.71 2.46 -3.78
C GLU A 7 -22.27 3.36 -4.93
N ASP A 8 -21.35 4.30 -4.66
CA ASP A 8 -20.81 5.24 -5.65
C ASP A 8 -20.09 4.51 -6.80
N LEU A 9 -19.41 3.40 -6.50
CA LEU A 9 -18.75 2.58 -7.52
C LEU A 9 -19.77 1.91 -8.42
N VAL A 10 -20.75 1.23 -7.83
CA VAL A 10 -21.78 0.48 -8.57
C VAL A 10 -22.56 1.42 -9.48
N GLU A 11 -23.00 2.57 -8.96
CA GLU A 11 -23.68 3.58 -9.76
C GLU A 11 -22.80 4.07 -10.92
N ALA A 12 -21.56 4.48 -10.63
CA ALA A 12 -20.68 5.06 -11.65
C ALA A 12 -20.36 4.07 -12.78
N VAL A 13 -20.16 2.79 -12.45
CA VAL A 13 -19.92 1.74 -13.45
C VAL A 13 -21.17 1.46 -14.28
N VAL A 14 -22.34 1.40 -13.64
CA VAL A 14 -23.63 1.22 -14.34
C VAL A 14 -23.90 2.38 -15.30
N PHE A 15 -23.66 3.63 -14.90
CA PHE A 15 -23.77 4.78 -15.80
C PHE A 15 -22.73 4.79 -16.91
N LEU A 16 -21.50 4.33 -16.64
CA LEU A 16 -20.50 4.14 -17.67
C LEU A 16 -20.99 3.15 -18.74
N CYS A 17 -21.62 2.05 -18.32
CA CYS A 17 -22.21 1.07 -19.24
C CYS A 17 -23.40 1.64 -20.01
N ALA A 18 -24.32 2.31 -19.32
CA ALA A 18 -25.51 2.92 -19.92
C ALA A 18 -25.18 4.06 -20.90
N SER A 19 -24.04 4.73 -20.75
CA SER A 19 -23.56 5.76 -21.68
C SER A 19 -22.94 5.20 -22.97
N GLY A 20 -22.86 3.87 -23.12
CA GLY A 20 -22.27 3.21 -24.29
C GLY A 20 -20.74 3.19 -24.30
N ARG A 21 -20.09 3.63 -23.21
CA ARG A 21 -18.63 3.60 -23.07
C ARG A 21 -18.08 2.17 -22.90
N ARG A 22 -18.91 1.24 -22.42
CA ARG A 22 -18.62 -0.21 -22.42
C ARG A 22 -19.28 -0.87 -23.62
N ARG A 23 -18.51 -1.64 -24.39
CA ARG A 23 -19.04 -2.42 -25.53
C ARG A 23 -19.81 -3.64 -25.03
N GLY A 24 -20.76 -4.11 -25.82
CA GLY A 24 -21.50 -5.36 -25.55
C GLY A 24 -22.77 -5.20 -24.71
N VAL A 25 -23.10 -3.99 -24.23
CA VAL A 25 -24.37 -3.72 -23.56
C VAL A 25 -25.46 -3.43 -24.61
N PRO A 26 -26.52 -4.25 -24.73
CA PRO A 26 -27.57 -4.06 -25.72
C PRO A 26 -28.37 -2.76 -25.49
N PRO A 27 -28.71 -1.98 -26.54
CA PRO A 27 -29.51 -0.76 -26.40
C PRO A 27 -30.87 -0.99 -25.72
N LEU A 28 -31.51 -2.15 -25.92
CA LEU A 28 -32.76 -2.50 -25.27
C LEU A 28 -32.61 -2.66 -23.74
N GLN A 29 -31.49 -3.19 -23.27
CA GLN A 29 -31.19 -3.26 -21.84
C GLN A 29 -30.96 -1.86 -21.26
N ILE A 30 -30.24 -0.99 -21.98
CA ILE A 30 -30.04 0.41 -21.57
C ILE A 30 -31.40 1.13 -21.45
N ALA A 31 -32.29 0.99 -22.43
CA ALA A 31 -33.62 1.58 -22.39
C ALA A 31 -34.46 1.05 -21.21
N ARG A 32 -34.36 -0.26 -20.91
CA ARG A 32 -35.03 -0.89 -19.76
C ARG A 32 -34.50 -0.32 -18.45
N PHE A 33 -33.18 -0.23 -18.31
CA PHE A 33 -32.52 0.37 -17.14
C PHE A 33 -33.02 1.80 -16.91
N GLN A 34 -33.03 2.65 -17.93
CA GLN A 34 -33.50 4.04 -17.81
C GLN A 34 -34.96 4.11 -17.34
N ARG A 35 -35.84 3.26 -17.89
CA ARG A 35 -37.25 3.20 -17.48
C ARG A 35 -37.43 2.71 -16.05
N GLU A 36 -36.64 1.73 -15.60
CA GLU A 36 -36.68 1.26 -14.22
C GLU A 36 -36.16 2.33 -13.24
N ARG A 37 -35.08 3.02 -13.61
CA ARG A 37 -34.48 4.12 -12.86
C ARG A 37 -35.45 5.29 -12.68
N GLU A 38 -36.14 5.68 -13.75
CA GLU A 38 -37.09 6.80 -13.73
C GLU A 38 -38.21 6.60 -12.69
N LYS A 39 -38.65 5.37 -12.48
CA LYS A 39 -39.70 5.05 -11.49
C LYS A 39 -39.29 5.36 -10.06
N LEU A 40 -37.98 5.31 -9.75
CA LEU A 40 -37.49 5.50 -8.39
C LEU A 40 -37.63 6.94 -7.91
N TYR A 41 -37.72 7.92 -8.83
CA TYR A 41 -37.98 9.32 -8.45
C TYR A 41 -39.37 9.54 -7.84
N ALA A 42 -40.30 8.58 -7.99
CA ALA A 42 -41.60 8.63 -7.34
C ALA A 42 -41.53 8.30 -5.83
N ILE A 43 -40.43 7.73 -5.34
CA ILE A 43 -40.22 7.47 -3.91
C ILE A 43 -39.92 8.81 -3.22
N LEU A 44 -40.77 9.16 -2.25
CA LEU A 44 -40.71 10.46 -1.58
C LEU A 44 -39.67 10.48 -0.45
N ASP A 45 -39.49 9.36 0.24
CA ASP A 45 -38.50 9.23 1.30
C ASP A 45 -37.09 9.14 0.70
N PRO A 46 -36.16 10.05 1.06
CA PRO A 46 -34.82 10.07 0.47
C PRO A 46 -33.99 8.81 0.76
N ASP A 47 -34.09 8.25 1.96
CA ASP A 47 -33.28 7.10 2.37
C ASP A 47 -33.79 5.81 1.71
N GLU A 48 -35.12 5.62 1.66
CA GLU A 48 -35.76 4.55 0.91
C GLU A 48 -35.41 4.65 -0.58
N ARG A 49 -35.43 5.87 -1.13
CA ARG A 49 -35.08 6.10 -2.53
C ARG A 49 -33.62 5.76 -2.82
N ASN A 50 -32.69 6.18 -1.97
CA ASN A 50 -31.26 5.85 -2.12
C ASN A 50 -31.04 4.34 -2.04
N ALA A 51 -31.64 3.65 -1.05
CA ALA A 51 -31.57 2.20 -0.95
C ALA A 51 -32.15 1.49 -2.20
N ALA A 52 -33.24 2.02 -2.78
CA ALA A 52 -33.82 1.51 -4.02
C ALA A 52 -32.91 1.74 -5.23
N PHE A 53 -32.25 2.90 -5.33
CA PHE A 53 -31.26 3.18 -6.38
C PHE A 53 -30.09 2.20 -6.30
N PHE A 54 -29.49 2.03 -5.11
CA PHE A 54 -28.42 1.06 -4.92
C PHE A 54 -28.84 -0.35 -5.33
N LYS A 55 -30.02 -0.81 -4.88
CA LYS A 55 -30.55 -2.14 -5.25
C LYS A 55 -30.75 -2.29 -6.75
N LEU A 56 -31.27 -1.27 -7.43
CA LEU A 56 -31.42 -1.26 -8.88
C LEU A 56 -30.06 -1.32 -9.59
N HIS A 57 -29.14 -0.44 -9.22
CA HIS A 57 -27.81 -0.37 -9.81
C HIS A 57 -27.04 -1.69 -9.59
N LEU A 58 -27.08 -2.27 -8.40
CA LEU A 58 -26.46 -3.57 -8.11
C LEU A 58 -27.08 -4.70 -8.94
N GLY A 59 -28.41 -4.68 -9.15
CA GLY A 59 -29.09 -5.62 -10.04
C GLY A 59 -28.56 -5.56 -11.47
N TRP A 60 -28.46 -4.36 -12.04
CA TRP A 60 -27.91 -4.15 -13.39
C TRP A 60 -26.41 -4.43 -13.48
N PHE A 61 -25.66 -4.14 -12.41
CA PHE A 61 -24.24 -4.47 -12.31
C PHE A 61 -24.02 -5.99 -12.48
N ARG A 62 -24.88 -6.79 -11.84
CA ARG A 62 -24.89 -8.26 -11.99
C ARG A 62 -25.40 -8.71 -13.35
N GLU A 63 -26.52 -8.15 -13.83
CA GLU A 63 -27.12 -8.53 -15.12
C GLU A 63 -26.18 -8.27 -16.30
N TRP A 64 -25.34 -7.23 -16.22
CA TRP A 64 -24.31 -6.94 -17.22
C TRP A 64 -22.99 -7.71 -17.02
N GLY A 65 -22.97 -8.70 -16.11
CA GLY A 65 -21.84 -9.59 -15.89
C GLY A 65 -20.64 -8.95 -15.20
N LEU A 66 -20.79 -7.76 -14.62
CA LEU A 66 -19.66 -7.02 -14.02
C LEU A 66 -19.18 -7.69 -12.73
N GLU A 67 -20.10 -8.22 -11.91
CA GLU A 67 -19.75 -9.03 -10.73
C GLU A 67 -19.04 -10.34 -11.13
N GLN A 68 -19.44 -10.95 -12.25
CA GLN A 68 -18.80 -12.16 -12.77
C GLN A 68 -17.34 -11.90 -13.14
N LEU A 69 -17.04 -10.78 -13.81
CA LEU A 69 -15.66 -10.42 -14.15
C LEU A 69 -14.77 -10.30 -12.91
N LEU A 70 -15.30 -9.73 -11.82
CA LEU A 70 -14.56 -9.60 -10.56
C LEU A 70 -14.33 -10.95 -9.90
N THR A 71 -15.37 -11.77 -9.79
CA THR A 71 -15.31 -13.08 -9.13
C THR A 71 -14.39 -14.06 -9.88
N GLU A 72 -14.40 -14.04 -11.21
CA GLU A 72 -13.48 -14.84 -12.02
C GLU A 72 -12.00 -14.47 -11.80
N ARG A 73 -11.69 -13.17 -11.64
CA ARG A 73 -10.32 -12.74 -11.32
C ARG A 73 -9.93 -13.13 -9.90
N LEU A 74 -10.85 -13.02 -8.95
CA LEU A 74 -10.60 -13.40 -7.56
C LEU A 74 -10.36 -14.90 -7.38
N ALA A 75 -10.95 -15.74 -8.24
CA ALA A 75 -10.69 -17.18 -8.23
C ALA A 75 -9.22 -17.54 -8.50
N GLU A 76 -8.44 -16.64 -9.10
CA GLU A 76 -7.00 -16.79 -9.32
C GLU A 76 -6.18 -16.63 -8.02
N PHE A 77 -6.80 -16.14 -6.93
CA PHE A 77 -6.14 -15.79 -5.66
C PHE A 77 -6.78 -16.53 -4.46
N PRO A 78 -6.69 -17.87 -4.38
CA PRO A 78 -7.37 -18.66 -3.34
C PRO A 78 -6.95 -18.27 -1.91
N LEU A 79 -5.69 -17.85 -1.74
CA LEU A 79 -5.16 -17.41 -0.44
C LEU A 79 -5.92 -16.21 0.13
N LEU A 80 -6.44 -15.32 -0.73
CA LEU A 80 -7.26 -14.19 -0.27
C LEU A 80 -8.58 -14.67 0.33
N ALA A 81 -9.21 -15.67 -0.28
CA ALA A 81 -10.46 -16.24 0.22
C ALA A 81 -10.27 -16.96 1.57
N GLU A 82 -9.08 -17.48 1.84
CA GLU A 82 -8.72 -18.14 3.10
C GLU A 82 -8.41 -17.15 4.22
N HIS A 83 -7.75 -16.03 3.91
CA HIS A 83 -7.21 -15.12 4.92
C HIS A 83 -8.00 -13.82 5.13
N LEU A 84 -8.89 -13.44 4.22
CA LEU A 84 -9.70 -12.24 4.35
C LEU A 84 -11.13 -12.56 4.79
N THR A 85 -11.60 -11.79 5.77
CA THR A 85 -13.00 -11.83 6.23
C THR A 85 -13.94 -11.24 5.19
N LEU A 86 -13.52 -10.18 4.48
CA LEU A 86 -14.23 -9.60 3.36
C LEU A 86 -13.28 -8.88 2.41
N LEU A 87 -13.73 -8.69 1.17
CA LEU A 87 -13.09 -7.78 0.20
C LEU A 87 -14.12 -6.75 -0.27
N ALA A 88 -13.82 -5.48 -0.03
CA ALA A 88 -14.65 -4.36 -0.48
C ALA A 88 -14.05 -3.73 -1.74
N LEU A 89 -14.87 -3.47 -2.74
CA LEU A 89 -14.51 -2.64 -3.89
C LEU A 89 -15.14 -1.26 -3.71
N ARG A 90 -14.31 -0.24 -3.78
CA ARG A 90 -14.73 1.17 -3.66
C ARG A 90 -14.35 1.99 -4.88
N LYS A 91 -15.05 3.09 -5.09
CA LYS A 91 -14.73 4.02 -6.16
C LYS A 91 -13.45 4.78 -5.84
N ALA A 92 -12.47 4.74 -6.74
CA ALA A 92 -11.37 5.69 -6.74
C ALA A 92 -11.83 7.00 -7.41
N ARG A 93 -11.41 8.16 -6.88
CA ARG A 93 -11.72 9.47 -7.48
C ARG A 93 -10.66 9.91 -8.50
N SER A 94 -9.48 9.31 -8.44
CA SER A 94 -8.38 9.57 -9.36
C SER A 94 -7.48 8.33 -9.48
N LYS A 95 -6.58 8.33 -10.47
CA LYS A 95 -5.57 7.28 -10.64
C LYS A 95 -4.65 7.11 -9.42
N ILE A 96 -4.44 8.18 -8.65
CA ILE A 96 -3.57 8.15 -7.46
C ILE A 96 -4.26 7.40 -6.30
N GLU A 97 -5.59 7.41 -6.27
CA GLU A 97 -6.39 6.69 -5.28
C GLU A 97 -6.63 5.22 -5.65
N GLU A 98 -6.29 4.80 -6.87
CA GLU A 98 -6.37 3.39 -7.24
C GLU A 98 -5.33 2.58 -6.45
N GLY A 99 -5.75 1.43 -5.95
CA GLY A 99 -4.87 0.54 -5.21
C GLY A 99 -5.60 -0.42 -4.30
N ALA A 100 -4.85 -1.37 -3.75
CA ALA A 100 -5.29 -2.26 -2.70
C ALA A 100 -4.77 -1.85 -1.32
N GLU A 101 -5.59 -2.04 -0.29
CA GLU A 101 -5.26 -1.81 1.11
C GLU A 101 -5.74 -2.96 1.99
N LEU A 102 -4.93 -3.36 2.97
CA LEU A 102 -5.29 -4.36 3.98
C LEU A 102 -5.59 -3.68 5.31
N TYR A 103 -6.76 -3.93 5.86
CA TYR A 103 -7.19 -3.48 7.18
C TYR A 103 -7.17 -4.64 8.16
N VAL A 104 -6.46 -4.49 9.27
CA VAL A 104 -6.39 -5.50 10.34
C VAL A 104 -7.16 -4.99 11.54
N ASN A 105 -8.33 -5.56 11.78
CA ASN A 105 -9.08 -5.29 13.00
C ASN A 105 -8.50 -6.15 14.14
N ARG A 106 -7.76 -5.50 15.03
CA ARG A 106 -7.44 -6.10 16.34
C ARG A 106 -8.70 -6.03 17.18
N SER A 107 -9.38 -7.17 17.29
CA SER A 107 -10.53 -7.35 18.18
C SER A 107 -10.06 -7.24 19.63
N HIS A 108 -9.85 -6.03 20.15
CA HIS A 108 -9.83 -5.84 21.59
C HIS A 108 -11.24 -6.16 22.08
N ARG A 109 -11.44 -7.35 22.67
CA ARG A 109 -12.56 -7.56 23.60
C ARG A 109 -12.33 -6.62 24.76
N ASN A 110 -12.80 -5.39 24.62
CA ASN A 110 -12.92 -4.48 25.75
C ASN A 110 -14.11 -4.99 26.56
N GLU A 111 -13.83 -5.61 27.70
CA GLU A 111 -14.80 -5.89 28.76
C GLU A 111 -15.32 -4.57 29.32
N SER A 112 -16.16 -3.82 28.59
CA SER A 112 -16.94 -2.66 29.07
C SER A 112 -17.81 -2.09 27.94
N ALA A 113 -18.66 -2.90 27.31
CA ALA A 113 -19.83 -2.40 26.59
C ALA A 113 -20.86 -3.52 26.50
N VAL A 114 -21.86 -3.46 27.36
CA VAL A 114 -23.04 -4.35 27.33
C VAL A 114 -23.85 -4.01 26.07
N PRO A 115 -24.10 -4.95 25.14
CA PRO A 115 -25.14 -4.75 24.15
C PRO A 115 -26.48 -5.14 24.77
N LEU A 116 -27.37 -4.16 24.91
CA LEU A 116 -28.79 -4.40 25.13
C LEU A 116 -29.39 -5.02 23.85
N THR A 117 -29.41 -6.34 23.78
CA THR A 117 -30.60 -7.09 23.32
C THR A 117 -30.47 -8.55 23.71
N GLU A 118 -31.42 -8.94 24.57
CA GLU A 118 -31.51 -10.16 25.33
C GLU A 118 -31.93 -11.40 24.53
N LEU A 119 -31.44 -12.54 25.05
CA LEU A 119 -32.11 -13.83 25.19
C LEU A 119 -32.73 -14.49 23.93
N ALA A 120 -32.07 -15.57 23.48
CA ALA A 120 -32.58 -16.91 23.77
C ALA A 120 -31.53 -18.00 23.45
N LEU A 121 -31.41 -18.95 24.40
CA LEU A 121 -30.81 -20.29 24.31
C LEU A 121 -29.28 -20.39 24.53
N ALA A 122 -28.91 -20.31 25.80
CA ALA A 122 -27.80 -21.09 26.34
C ALA A 122 -28.11 -22.60 26.23
N HIS A 123 -27.08 -23.40 25.91
CA HIS A 123 -26.62 -24.59 26.65
C HIS A 123 -25.69 -25.40 25.73
N ASN A 124 -24.38 -25.29 25.93
CA ASN A 124 -23.51 -26.44 26.19
C ASN A 124 -22.07 -25.98 26.38
N GLY A 125 -21.51 -26.35 27.53
CA GLY A 125 -20.19 -25.94 27.99
C GLY A 125 -19.07 -26.36 27.05
N ARG A 126 -18.17 -25.42 26.80
CA ARG A 126 -16.82 -25.69 26.34
C ARG A 126 -15.86 -24.86 27.19
N SER A 127 -14.88 -25.53 27.77
CA SER A 127 -13.82 -24.95 28.60
C SER A 127 -13.12 -23.77 27.90
N PRO A 128 -12.64 -22.77 28.65
CA PRO A 128 -11.82 -21.69 28.11
C PRO A 128 -10.40 -22.23 27.90
N GLY A 129 -10.19 -22.90 26.77
CA GLY A 129 -8.88 -23.35 26.32
C GLY A 129 -8.68 -22.90 24.88
N ASP A 130 -7.75 -21.98 24.69
CA ASP A 130 -7.17 -21.57 23.42
C ASP A 130 -8.09 -20.79 22.46
N ALA A 131 -8.43 -19.55 22.83
CA ALA A 131 -8.92 -18.58 21.87
C ALA A 131 -7.71 -17.91 21.19
N THR A 132 -7.19 -18.55 20.14
CA THR A 132 -6.31 -17.88 19.18
C THR A 132 -7.01 -16.60 18.72
N GLU A 133 -6.45 -15.46 19.10
CA GLU A 133 -6.92 -14.12 18.76
C GLU A 133 -7.02 -14.01 17.24
N THR A 134 -8.21 -14.27 16.68
CA THR A 134 -8.42 -14.28 15.24
C THR A 134 -8.51 -12.82 14.81
N THR A 135 -7.37 -12.26 14.40
CA THR A 135 -7.30 -10.92 13.83
C THR A 135 -8.04 -10.92 12.51
N ALA A 136 -9.21 -10.28 12.48
CA ALA A 136 -9.99 -10.17 11.25
C ALA A 136 -9.26 -9.25 10.27
N ARG A 137 -9.02 -9.74 9.05
CA ARG A 137 -8.35 -9.00 7.98
C ARG A 137 -9.35 -8.70 6.87
N ASN A 138 -9.47 -7.43 6.48
CA ASN A 138 -10.35 -7.00 5.41
C ASN A 138 -9.51 -6.40 4.28
N GLY A 139 -9.79 -6.77 3.04
CA GLY A 139 -9.19 -6.13 1.88
C GLY A 139 -10.09 -5.01 1.35
N ILE A 140 -9.48 -3.93 0.85
CA ILE A 140 -10.17 -2.90 0.08
C ILE A 140 -9.43 -2.72 -1.24
N VAL A 141 -10.15 -2.71 -2.36
CA VAL A 141 -9.63 -2.33 -3.68
C VAL A 141 -10.36 -1.08 -4.14
N ALA A 142 -9.63 0.02 -4.28
CA ALA A 142 -10.12 1.25 -4.87
C ALA A 142 -9.89 1.21 -6.38
N VAL A 143 -10.95 1.35 -7.16
CA VAL A 143 -10.91 1.19 -8.63
C VAL A 143 -11.59 2.37 -9.33
N LEU A 144 -11.00 2.85 -10.43
CA LEU A 144 -11.68 3.82 -11.27
C LEU A 144 -12.81 3.13 -12.06
N PRO A 145 -14.02 3.73 -12.13
CA PRO A 145 -15.11 3.19 -12.94
C PRO A 145 -14.70 2.95 -14.40
N GLU A 146 -13.81 3.78 -14.94
CA GLU A 146 -13.27 3.69 -16.30
C GLU A 146 -12.60 2.35 -16.60
N ARG A 147 -12.06 1.64 -15.59
CA ARG A 147 -11.48 0.31 -15.77
C ARG A 147 -12.51 -0.70 -16.28
N PHE A 148 -13.78 -0.51 -15.96
CA PHE A 148 -14.87 -1.36 -16.43
C PHE A 148 -15.27 -1.10 -17.90
N ALA A 149 -14.66 -0.14 -18.58
CA ALA A 149 -14.92 0.08 -20.01
C ALA A 149 -14.39 -1.08 -20.88
N ARG A 150 -13.30 -1.73 -20.45
CA ARG A 150 -12.66 -2.86 -21.15
C ARG A 150 -12.24 -3.93 -20.16
N ASP A 151 -12.62 -5.18 -20.43
CA ASP A 151 -12.36 -6.30 -19.53
C ASP A 151 -10.86 -6.52 -19.29
N GLU A 152 -10.05 -6.31 -20.32
CA GLU A 152 -8.59 -6.41 -20.24
C GLU A 152 -7.98 -5.38 -19.28
N ASP A 153 -8.50 -4.14 -19.26
CA ASP A 153 -8.00 -3.09 -18.38
C ASP A 153 -8.35 -3.37 -16.92
N LEU A 154 -9.57 -3.83 -16.67
CA LEU A 154 -9.99 -4.26 -15.34
C LEU A 154 -9.20 -5.50 -14.88
N ALA A 155 -9.05 -6.51 -15.73
CA ALA A 155 -8.32 -7.74 -15.40
C ALA A 155 -6.85 -7.46 -15.06
N ARG A 156 -6.19 -6.61 -15.85
CA ARG A 156 -4.81 -6.17 -15.64
C ARG A 156 -4.65 -5.39 -14.34
N PHE A 157 -5.63 -4.56 -13.98
CA PHE A 157 -5.65 -3.83 -12.72
C PHE A 157 -5.84 -4.76 -11.53
N LEU A 158 -6.87 -5.61 -11.58
CA LEU A 158 -7.17 -6.52 -10.49
C LEU A 158 -6.04 -7.51 -10.24
N ARG A 159 -5.41 -8.08 -11.27
CA ARG A 159 -4.28 -9.00 -11.04
C ARG A 159 -3.14 -8.32 -10.29
N HIS A 160 -2.80 -7.09 -10.66
CA HIS A 160 -1.75 -6.33 -9.98
C HIS A 160 -2.11 -6.06 -8.52
N GLU A 161 -3.29 -5.50 -8.26
CA GLU A 161 -3.74 -5.12 -6.91
C GLU A 161 -4.04 -6.32 -6.00
N LEU A 162 -4.59 -7.41 -6.55
CA LEU A 162 -4.83 -8.64 -5.80
C LEU A 162 -3.51 -9.36 -5.49
N THR A 163 -2.46 -9.20 -6.32
CA THR A 163 -1.13 -9.70 -5.99
C THR A 163 -0.53 -8.95 -4.80
N HIS A 164 -0.73 -7.62 -4.71
CA HIS A 164 -0.37 -6.86 -3.50
C HIS A 164 -1.05 -7.43 -2.26
N LEU A 165 -2.38 -7.63 -2.30
CA LEU A 165 -3.10 -8.22 -1.15
C LEU A 165 -2.64 -9.64 -0.85
N GLN A 166 -2.35 -10.44 -1.89
CA GLN A 166 -1.90 -11.82 -1.71
C GLN A 166 -0.57 -11.87 -0.97
N ASP A 167 0.39 -11.04 -1.38
CA ASP A 167 1.66 -10.87 -0.69
C ASP A 167 1.43 -10.42 0.77
N MET A 168 0.51 -9.48 1.02
CA MET A 168 0.20 -9.00 2.38
C MET A 168 -0.36 -10.08 3.31
N VAL A 169 -1.11 -11.06 2.79
CA VAL A 169 -1.66 -12.15 3.60
C VAL A 169 -0.77 -13.39 3.64
N ALA A 170 0.15 -13.54 2.69
CA ALA A 170 1.06 -14.69 2.59
C ALA A 170 2.10 -14.68 3.73
N PRO A 171 2.15 -15.74 4.57
CA PRO A 171 3.14 -15.82 5.65
C PRO A 171 4.59 -15.74 5.14
N ALA A 172 4.89 -16.33 3.98
CA ALA A 172 6.23 -16.33 3.39
C ALA A 172 6.73 -14.93 3.01
N PHE A 173 5.83 -14.03 2.62
CA PHE A 173 6.19 -12.65 2.28
C PHE A 173 6.57 -11.85 3.53
N GLY A 174 5.94 -12.15 4.68
CA GLY A 174 6.29 -11.55 5.97
C GLY A 174 5.88 -10.08 6.11
N TYR A 175 4.73 -9.69 5.54
CA TYR A 175 4.25 -8.31 5.57
C TYR A 175 4.09 -7.76 6.99
N SER A 176 4.64 -6.55 7.21
CA SER A 176 4.33 -5.72 8.37
C SER A 176 3.76 -4.37 7.90
N PRO A 177 2.63 -3.91 8.49
CA PRO A 177 2.06 -2.61 8.16
C PRO A 177 2.90 -1.44 8.72
N GLU A 178 3.79 -1.71 9.67
CA GLU A 178 4.65 -0.73 10.30
C GLU A 178 5.90 -0.48 9.45
N LEU A 179 5.79 0.43 8.48
CA LEU A 179 6.93 0.93 7.70
C LEU A 179 7.71 2.04 8.43
N ARG A 180 7.33 2.38 9.67
CA ARG A 180 7.98 3.43 10.45
C ARG A 180 9.30 2.90 10.99
N LEU A 181 10.39 3.53 10.58
CA LEU A 181 11.71 3.27 11.10
C LEU A 181 12.07 4.32 12.14
N ALA A 182 12.57 3.87 13.28
CA ALA A 182 12.98 4.76 14.35
C ALA A 182 14.01 5.78 13.84
N GLY A 183 13.77 7.06 14.09
CA GLY A 183 14.66 8.16 13.68
C GLY A 183 14.43 8.73 12.27
N HIS A 184 13.45 8.23 11.51
CA HIS A 184 13.09 8.85 10.22
C HIS A 184 12.25 10.12 10.41
N THR A 185 12.56 11.16 9.62
CA THR A 185 11.70 12.33 9.43
C THR A 185 10.52 12.00 8.50
N ALA A 186 9.44 12.78 8.56
CA ALA A 186 8.28 12.59 7.67
C ALA A 186 8.64 12.57 6.17
N THR A 187 9.66 13.34 5.75
CA THR A 187 10.16 13.32 4.38
C THR A 187 10.86 12.01 4.03
N GLN A 188 11.68 11.46 4.94
CA GLN A 188 12.35 10.18 4.76
C GLN A 188 11.34 9.02 4.76
N GLU A 189 10.32 9.08 5.61
CA GLU A 189 9.23 8.11 5.61
C GLU A 189 8.46 8.11 4.28
N ARG A 190 8.15 9.29 3.74
CA ARG A 190 7.50 9.42 2.43
C ARG A 190 8.35 8.82 1.32
N LEU A 191 9.63 9.19 1.26
CA LEU A 191 10.56 8.68 0.25
C LEU A 191 10.73 7.15 0.34
N THR A 192 10.82 6.62 1.56
CA THR A 192 10.90 5.17 1.82
C THR A 192 9.64 4.48 1.30
N ARG A 193 8.45 5.05 1.57
CA ARG A 193 7.18 4.49 1.10
C ARG A 193 7.06 4.49 -0.42
N GLU A 194 7.46 5.59 -1.07
CA GLU A 194 7.46 5.72 -2.54
C GLU A 194 8.38 4.67 -3.18
N ARG A 195 9.60 4.50 -2.64
CA ARG A 195 10.54 3.47 -3.10
C ARG A 195 10.01 2.07 -2.84
N TYR A 196 9.53 1.80 -1.64
CA TYR A 196 8.98 0.49 -1.28
C TYR A 196 7.86 0.08 -2.24
N ARG A 197 6.94 0.99 -2.55
CA ARG A 197 5.87 0.74 -3.55
C ARG A 197 6.47 0.44 -4.93
N LEU A 198 7.42 1.26 -5.41
CA LEU A 198 8.10 1.01 -6.69
C LEU A 198 8.75 -0.38 -6.74
N LEU A 199 9.53 -0.75 -5.71
CA LEU A 199 10.18 -2.06 -5.66
C LEU A 199 9.15 -3.20 -5.67
N TRP A 200 8.06 -3.05 -4.92
CA TRP A 200 7.01 -4.06 -4.88
C TRP A 200 6.30 -4.19 -6.24
N ASP A 201 5.94 -3.08 -6.88
CA ASP A 201 5.31 -3.04 -8.20
C ASP A 201 6.19 -3.72 -9.26
N ILE A 202 7.52 -3.53 -9.20
CA ILE A 202 8.50 -4.21 -10.07
C ILE A 202 8.40 -5.73 -9.90
N THR A 203 8.37 -6.22 -8.65
CA THR A 203 8.28 -7.67 -8.41
C THR A 203 6.94 -8.25 -8.88
N ILE A 204 5.85 -7.49 -8.72
CA ILE A 204 4.50 -7.94 -9.13
C ILE A 204 4.40 -8.01 -10.64
N ASP A 205 4.74 -6.93 -11.35
CA ASP A 205 4.67 -6.92 -12.81
C ASP A 205 5.69 -7.88 -13.43
N GLY A 206 6.83 -8.11 -12.77
CA GLY A 206 7.76 -9.20 -13.07
C GLY A 206 7.09 -10.58 -13.00
N ARG A 207 6.44 -10.91 -11.88
CA ARG A 207 5.71 -12.19 -11.73
C ARG A 207 4.57 -12.34 -12.72
N LEU A 208 3.78 -11.30 -12.96
CA LEU A 208 2.70 -11.30 -13.94
C LEU A 208 3.23 -11.53 -15.36
N THR A 209 4.34 -10.90 -15.73
CA THR A 209 4.99 -11.13 -17.03
C THR A 209 5.42 -12.58 -17.20
N HIS A 210 6.07 -13.16 -16.19
CA HIS A 210 6.49 -14.58 -16.23
C HIS A 210 5.31 -15.55 -16.30
N ALA A 211 4.17 -15.17 -15.72
CA ALA A 211 2.91 -15.92 -15.82
C ALA A 211 2.16 -15.70 -17.16
N GLY A 212 2.69 -14.87 -18.07
CA GLY A 212 2.05 -14.57 -19.36
C GLY A 212 0.86 -13.62 -19.25
N HIS A 213 0.77 -12.84 -18.17
CA HIS A 213 -0.27 -11.83 -17.97
C HIS A 213 0.20 -10.44 -18.37
N ALA A 214 -0.75 -9.60 -18.81
CA ALA A 214 -0.50 -8.18 -19.01
C ALA A 214 -0.26 -7.47 -17.67
N THR A 215 0.61 -6.46 -17.68
CA THR A 215 1.07 -5.72 -16.49
C THR A 215 0.54 -4.29 -16.42
N GLN A 216 0.59 -3.65 -15.25
CA GLN A 216 0.19 -2.24 -15.14
C GLN A 216 1.16 -1.33 -15.91
N ALA A 217 2.45 -1.58 -15.79
CA ALA A 217 3.49 -0.90 -16.55
C ALA A 217 4.41 -1.92 -17.27
N PRO A 218 4.92 -1.57 -18.46
CA PRO A 218 5.91 -2.40 -19.14
C PRO A 218 7.26 -2.35 -18.39
N ARG A 219 8.10 -3.36 -18.65
CA ARG A 219 9.42 -3.51 -18.02
C ARG A 219 10.28 -2.26 -18.17
N GLU A 220 10.31 -1.67 -19.36
CA GLU A 220 11.13 -0.50 -19.67
C GLU A 220 10.73 0.74 -18.83
N GLN A 221 9.43 0.86 -18.51
CA GLN A 221 8.95 1.94 -17.64
C GLN A 221 9.39 1.71 -16.20
N HIS A 222 9.36 0.46 -15.73
CA HIS A 222 9.87 0.08 -14.41
C HIS A 222 11.37 0.31 -14.30
N GLU A 223 12.16 -0.08 -15.30
CA GLU A 223 13.60 0.19 -15.38
C GLU A 223 13.90 1.69 -15.29
N ALA A 224 13.20 2.51 -16.10
CA ALA A 224 13.39 3.96 -16.10
C ALA A 224 13.00 4.62 -14.76
N ASN A 225 11.96 4.13 -14.09
CA ASN A 225 11.55 4.61 -12.77
C ASN A 225 12.56 4.20 -11.69
N PHE A 226 13.05 2.97 -11.75
CA PHE A 226 14.07 2.44 -10.86
C PHE A 226 15.39 3.20 -10.99
N ASP A 227 15.88 3.40 -12.22
CA ASP A 227 17.08 4.19 -12.50
C ASP A 227 16.98 5.62 -11.96
N ARG A 228 15.80 6.24 -12.04
CA ARG A 228 15.56 7.57 -11.47
C ARG A 228 15.58 7.54 -9.94
N ALA A 229 14.92 6.57 -9.33
CA ALA A 229 14.80 6.47 -7.87
C ALA A 229 16.11 6.08 -7.19
N TYR A 230 16.97 5.34 -7.92
CA TYR A 230 18.24 4.78 -7.46
C TYR A 230 19.46 5.35 -8.19
N GLY A 231 19.35 6.51 -8.84
CA GLY A 231 20.40 7.08 -9.69
C GLY A 231 21.77 7.32 -9.01
N PHE A 232 21.82 7.32 -7.67
CA PHE A 232 23.06 7.39 -6.88
C PHE A 232 23.85 6.07 -6.87
N TRP A 233 23.26 4.95 -7.27
CA TRP A 233 23.97 3.68 -7.44
C TRP A 233 24.73 3.61 -8.76
N PRO A 234 25.89 2.92 -8.79
CA PRO A 234 26.52 2.52 -10.05
C PRO A 234 25.55 1.77 -10.96
N GLU A 235 25.63 2.01 -12.27
CA GLU A 235 24.75 1.39 -13.26
C GLU A 235 24.74 -0.15 -13.18
N ALA A 236 25.92 -0.76 -12.98
CA ALA A 236 26.03 -2.21 -12.83
C ALA A 236 25.19 -2.75 -11.66
N GLN A 237 25.23 -2.07 -10.51
CA GLN A 237 24.42 -2.43 -9.34
C GLN A 237 22.92 -2.23 -9.61
N ARG A 238 22.54 -1.13 -10.28
CA ARG A 238 21.13 -0.90 -10.62
C ARG A 238 20.57 -2.00 -11.50
N ARG A 239 21.33 -2.39 -12.54
CA ARG A 239 20.94 -3.49 -13.43
C ARG A 239 20.80 -4.81 -12.68
N GLU A 240 21.78 -5.16 -11.85
CA GLU A 240 21.75 -6.41 -11.06
C GLU A 240 20.52 -6.47 -10.14
N VAL A 241 20.28 -5.43 -9.35
CA VAL A 241 19.14 -5.37 -8.42
C VAL A 241 17.82 -5.33 -9.17
N PHE A 242 17.74 -4.64 -10.31
CA PHE A 242 16.53 -4.64 -11.12
C PHE A 242 16.20 -6.05 -11.65
N GLU A 243 17.18 -6.78 -12.20
CA GLU A 243 16.96 -8.16 -12.64
C GLU A 243 16.56 -9.08 -11.49
N GLU A 244 17.18 -8.93 -10.31
CA GLU A 244 16.80 -9.67 -9.08
C GLU A 244 15.31 -9.46 -8.78
N LEU A 245 14.85 -8.19 -8.74
CA LEU A 245 13.47 -7.84 -8.44
C LEU A 245 12.49 -8.33 -9.52
N TRP A 246 12.84 -8.17 -10.80
CA TRP A 246 11.97 -8.54 -11.93
C TRP A 246 11.77 -10.05 -12.04
N THR A 247 12.79 -10.83 -11.67
CA THR A 247 12.75 -12.30 -11.73
C THR A 247 12.36 -12.96 -10.41
N ALA A 248 12.20 -12.19 -9.33
CA ALA A 248 11.82 -12.67 -8.01
C ALA A 248 10.43 -13.34 -8.02
N ARG A 249 10.42 -14.65 -7.78
CA ARG A 249 9.18 -15.44 -7.63
C ARG A 249 8.58 -15.33 -6.24
N GLU A 250 9.43 -15.17 -5.23
CA GLU A 250 9.07 -15.10 -3.82
C GLU A 250 9.76 -13.87 -3.21
N PRO A 251 9.23 -12.65 -3.42
CA PRO A 251 9.77 -11.49 -2.74
C PRO A 251 9.53 -11.60 -1.22
N HIS A 252 10.36 -10.91 -0.45
CA HIS A 252 10.17 -10.79 1.00
C HIS A 252 10.08 -9.33 1.39
N HIS A 253 9.11 -9.01 2.25
CA HIS A 253 8.87 -7.68 2.79
C HIS A 253 10.16 -7.04 3.35
N ALA A 254 10.93 -7.80 4.15
CA ALA A 254 12.15 -7.31 4.78
C ALA A 254 13.20 -6.87 3.76
N ARG A 255 13.35 -7.59 2.64
CA ARG A 255 14.30 -7.25 1.56
C ARG A 255 13.88 -5.97 0.84
N LEU A 256 12.58 -5.85 0.49
CA LEU A 256 12.04 -4.65 -0.15
C LEU A 256 12.17 -3.43 0.76
N LEU A 257 11.86 -3.58 2.05
CA LEU A 257 11.99 -2.51 3.03
C LEU A 257 13.46 -2.09 3.20
N ALA A 258 14.38 -3.04 3.30
CA ALA A 258 15.80 -2.75 3.44
C ALA A 258 16.33 -1.94 2.23
N LEU A 259 15.96 -2.32 1.00
CA LEU A 259 16.31 -1.59 -0.22
C LEU A 259 15.65 -0.21 -0.32
N ALA A 260 14.46 -0.03 0.26
CA ALA A 260 13.74 1.24 0.26
C ALA A 260 14.32 2.25 1.26
N SER A 261 14.69 1.76 2.44
CA SER A 261 15.05 2.58 3.62
C SER A 261 16.49 3.04 3.65
N ASP A 262 17.44 2.19 3.26
CA ASP A 262 18.83 2.60 3.07
C ASP A 262 19.28 2.19 1.68
N PRO A 263 19.07 3.07 0.69
CA PRO A 263 19.44 2.71 -0.65
C PRO A 263 20.95 2.95 -0.85
N ARG A 264 21.80 3.24 0.13
CA ARG A 264 23.21 3.54 -0.13
C ARG A 264 24.17 2.42 0.21
N ASP A 265 23.76 1.40 0.95
CA ASP A 265 24.40 0.09 0.97
C ASP A 265 23.78 -0.81 2.04
N LEU A 266 23.40 -2.03 1.66
CA LEU A 266 23.20 -3.09 2.65
C LEU A 266 24.47 -3.90 2.90
N GLN A 267 25.57 -3.71 2.16
CA GLN A 267 26.80 -4.48 2.40
C GLN A 267 28.15 -3.74 2.18
N HIS A 268 28.23 -2.54 1.58
CA HIS A 268 29.53 -1.96 1.19
C HIS A 268 29.81 -0.47 1.56
N ALA A 269 28.98 0.22 2.36
CA ALA A 269 29.20 1.64 2.67
C ALA A 269 30.27 1.82 3.74
N HIS A 270 31.54 1.78 3.32
CA HIS A 270 32.65 2.08 4.21
C HIS A 270 33.06 3.55 4.24
N ARG A 271 32.50 4.43 3.40
CA ARG A 271 32.61 5.90 3.52
C ARG A 271 31.42 6.62 2.86
N PRO A 272 30.96 7.74 3.43
CA PRO A 272 29.88 8.50 2.81
C PRO A 272 30.36 9.26 1.57
N LEU A 273 29.67 9.05 0.44
CA LEU A 273 29.95 9.71 -0.83
C LEU A 273 29.57 11.20 -0.80
N PRO A 274 30.28 12.09 -1.53
CA PRO A 274 29.84 13.48 -1.70
C PRO A 274 28.42 13.55 -2.29
N GLY A 275 27.56 14.35 -1.67
CA GLY A 275 26.14 14.51 -2.03
C GLY A 275 25.20 13.55 -1.30
N ALA A 276 25.72 12.58 -0.54
CA ALA A 276 24.89 11.65 0.21
C ALA A 276 24.27 12.33 1.45
N PRO A 277 23.06 11.94 1.89
CA PRO A 277 22.48 12.53 3.10
C PRO A 277 23.28 12.20 4.36
N CYS A 278 23.53 13.23 5.16
CA CYS A 278 24.17 13.12 6.47
C CYS A 278 23.33 12.24 7.40
N PRO A 279 23.91 11.26 8.11
CA PRO A 279 23.15 10.41 9.03
C PRO A 279 22.61 11.16 10.27
N LEU A 280 23.15 12.35 10.58
CA LEU A 280 22.70 13.16 11.73
C LEU A 280 21.55 14.10 11.36
N CYS A 281 21.63 14.80 10.21
CA CYS A 281 20.61 15.81 9.83
C CYS A 281 19.76 15.43 8.62
N GLY A 282 20.06 14.34 7.92
CA GLY A 282 19.31 13.88 6.75
C GLY A 282 19.48 14.71 5.47
N PHE A 283 20.20 15.84 5.51
CA PHE A 283 20.45 16.67 4.33
C PHE A 283 21.62 16.14 3.50
N ALA A 284 21.48 16.19 2.16
CA ALA A 284 22.56 15.94 1.22
C ALA A 284 23.75 16.87 1.53
N THR A 285 24.94 16.29 1.69
CA THR A 285 26.17 17.06 1.96
C THR A 285 27.29 16.65 1.02
N PHE A 286 27.98 17.64 0.46
CA PHE A 286 29.24 17.45 -0.24
C PHE A 286 30.44 17.73 0.69
N ALA A 287 30.18 18.29 1.88
CA ALA A 287 31.18 18.65 2.88
C ALA A 287 31.06 17.71 4.08
N TRP A 288 31.81 16.62 4.04
CA TRP A 288 31.93 15.67 5.15
C TRP A 288 32.99 16.14 6.15
N ALA A 289 32.66 16.08 7.43
CA ALA A 289 33.60 16.37 8.49
C ALA A 289 34.61 15.22 8.62
N ASP A 290 35.83 15.56 9.03
CA ASP A 290 36.74 14.55 9.57
C ASP A 290 36.26 14.14 10.95
N VAL A 291 35.49 13.05 11.00
CA VAL A 291 34.95 12.51 12.24
C VAL A 291 36.04 12.08 13.23
N SER A 292 37.26 11.78 12.76
CA SER A 292 38.40 11.47 13.63
C SER A 292 38.91 12.67 14.42
N ALA A 293 38.65 13.87 13.91
CA ALA A 293 39.00 15.12 14.54
C ALA A 293 37.93 15.64 15.51
N ILE A 294 36.76 14.98 15.61
CA ILE A 294 35.69 15.38 16.54
C ILE A 294 36.14 15.11 17.98
N ARG A 295 35.97 16.12 18.84
CA ARG A 295 36.34 16.01 20.25
C ARG A 295 35.48 14.96 20.98
N PRO A 296 36.06 14.09 21.84
CA PRO A 296 35.32 13.04 22.54
C PRO A 296 34.05 13.47 23.28
N PRO A 297 33.99 14.65 23.94
CA PRO A 297 32.75 15.09 24.59
C PRO A 297 31.61 15.41 23.63
N ILE A 298 31.91 15.75 22.37
CA ILE A 298 30.91 16.00 21.32
C ILE A 298 30.45 14.69 20.74
N LEU A 299 31.38 13.77 20.52
CA LEU A 299 31.07 12.41 20.10
C LEU A 299 30.08 11.73 21.05
N ALA A 300 30.28 11.88 22.36
CA ALA A 300 29.37 11.33 23.37
C ALA A 300 27.94 11.92 23.30
N VAL A 301 27.81 13.21 22.98
CA VAL A 301 26.48 13.85 22.80
C VAL A 301 25.80 13.32 21.55
N ILE A 302 26.54 13.24 20.43
CA ILE A 302 26.04 12.69 19.18
C ILE A 302 25.63 11.22 19.36
N GLN A 303 26.43 10.41 20.05
CA GLN A 303 26.11 9.01 20.34
C GLN A 303 24.92 8.84 21.28
N ALA A 304 24.73 9.75 22.24
CA ALA A 304 23.56 9.73 23.11
C ALA A 304 22.26 10.07 22.36
N GLU A 305 22.32 10.99 21.39
CA GLU A 305 21.18 11.40 20.57
C GLU A 305 20.92 10.43 19.39
N PHE A 306 21.98 9.81 18.87
CA PHE A 306 21.94 8.84 17.78
C PHE A 306 22.65 7.53 18.17
N PRO A 307 22.01 6.66 18.97
CA PRO A 307 22.65 5.44 19.51
C PRO A 307 23.08 4.40 18.46
N HIS A 308 22.53 4.48 17.25
CA HIS A 308 22.83 3.58 16.14
C HIS A 308 23.82 4.17 15.13
N TRP A 309 24.31 5.39 15.37
CA TRP A 309 25.30 6.01 14.51
C TRP A 309 26.70 5.44 14.78
N ALA A 310 27.40 5.06 13.71
CA ALA A 310 28.75 4.53 13.74
C ALA A 310 29.74 5.50 13.07
N PHE A 311 31.00 5.43 13.47
CA PHE A 311 32.04 6.35 13.02
C PHE A 311 32.25 6.31 11.50
N GLU A 312 32.11 5.13 10.91
CA GLU A 312 32.28 4.83 9.49
C GLU A 312 31.18 5.49 8.63
N GLN A 313 30.03 5.84 9.22
CA GLN A 313 28.92 6.50 8.54
C GLN A 313 29.14 8.01 8.34
N GLY A 314 30.12 8.59 9.05
CA GLY A 314 30.51 10.00 8.95
C GLY A 314 29.46 10.99 9.47
N ALA A 315 29.77 12.28 9.39
CA ALA A 315 28.87 13.39 9.70
C ALA A 315 29.19 14.59 8.81
N CYS A 316 28.20 15.44 8.49
CA CYS A 316 28.46 16.64 7.70
C CYS A 316 29.17 17.72 8.53
N ALA A 317 30.00 18.54 7.89
CA ALA A 317 30.71 19.65 8.54
C ALA A 317 29.77 20.55 9.36
N ARG A 318 28.59 20.87 8.81
CA ARG A 318 27.59 21.71 9.49
C ARG A 318 27.00 21.09 10.75
N CYS A 319 26.82 19.76 10.81
CA CYS A 319 26.37 19.10 12.03
C CYS A 319 27.45 19.17 13.10
N VAL A 320 28.69 18.87 12.74
CA VAL A 320 29.82 18.95 13.68
C VAL A 320 29.98 20.37 14.21
N GLU A 321 29.95 21.38 13.33
CA GLU A 321 29.97 22.80 13.71
C GLU A 321 28.81 23.17 14.65
N ALA A 322 27.59 22.66 14.39
CA ALA A 322 26.43 22.93 15.23
C ALA A 322 26.60 22.36 16.65
N TYR A 323 27.09 21.12 16.79
CA TYR A 323 27.39 20.54 18.10
C TYR A 323 28.60 21.20 18.80
N GLU A 324 29.57 21.69 18.03
CA GLU A 324 30.68 22.47 18.58
C GLU A 324 30.23 23.85 19.08
N ALA A 325 29.30 24.48 18.37
CA ALA A 325 28.75 25.78 18.70
C ALA A 325 27.72 25.71 19.83
N SER A 326 26.90 24.66 19.91
CA SER A 326 25.91 24.47 20.98
C SER A 326 26.57 24.31 22.36
N ARG A 327 27.85 23.93 22.42
CA ARG A 327 28.64 23.97 23.67
C ARG A 327 29.11 25.38 24.08
N LYS A 328 29.16 26.36 23.17
CA LYS A 328 29.53 27.75 23.53
C LYS A 328 28.38 28.49 24.22
N PHE A 329 27.16 27.99 24.10
CA PHE A 329 25.98 28.48 24.81
C PHE A 329 25.37 27.32 25.58
N ALA A 330 25.64 27.23 26.89
CA ALA A 330 24.95 26.26 27.74
C ALA A 330 23.45 26.61 27.83
N PHE A 331 22.67 26.19 26.83
CA PHE A 331 21.22 26.05 26.90
C PHE A 331 20.83 24.80 26.09
N PRO A 332 19.97 23.93 26.64
CA PRO A 332 19.51 22.74 25.94
C PRO A 332 18.58 23.19 24.79
N PRO A 333 18.78 22.74 23.55
CA PRO A 333 17.75 22.90 22.54
C PRO A 333 16.70 21.80 22.75
N THR A 334 15.78 22.04 23.68
CA THR A 334 14.45 21.42 23.63
C THR A 334 13.61 22.26 22.67
N ILE A 335 13.64 21.96 21.37
CA ILE A 335 12.90 22.65 20.31
C ILE A 335 12.78 21.63 19.15
N PHE A 336 11.65 21.05 18.74
CA PHE A 336 10.22 21.20 18.97
C PHE A 336 9.51 19.83 18.80
N ALA A 337 8.30 19.73 19.38
CA ALA A 337 7.31 18.67 19.21
C ALA A 337 6.73 18.58 17.79
#